data_AF-A0A3Z6QS78-F1
#
_entry.id   AF-A0A3Z6QS78-F1
#
_cell.length_a   1.000
_cell.length_b   1.000
_cell.length_c   1.000
_cell.angle_alpha   90.00
_cell.angle_beta   90.00
_cell.angle_gamma   90.00
#
_symmetry.space_group_name_H-M   'P 1'
#
loop_
_entity.id
_entity.type
_entity.pdbx_description
1 polymer ?
#
loop_
_entity_poly.entity_id
_entity_poly.type
_entity_poly.pdbx_seq_one_letter_code
_entity_poly.pdbx_strand_id
1 'polypeptide(L)'
;MFIPKEDGSERPLSILCLEDKIVQQAVVTVLNQIYETDFLGFSYGFRPGKGQHDALDALNVAIMERKINWVLDLDISKFFDTVEHDWLLRFLQHRIKDRRILRLIRQWITVGVTDEHGHRRRARLGVPQGAVCSLLLANVYLHYS
;
A
#
# COMPACT_ATOMS: atom_id res chain seq x y z
N MET A 1 -1.91 -8.37 16.75
CA MET A 1 -1.72 -7.36 17.82
C MET A 1 -2.55 -6.15 17.44
N PHE A 2 -3.31 -5.58 18.37
CA PHE A 2 -4.11 -4.38 18.15
C PHE A 2 -3.40 -3.19 18.79
N ILE A 3 -3.30 -2.06 18.06
CA ILE A 3 -2.78 -0.80 18.60
C ILE A 3 -3.92 0.22 18.63
N PRO A 4 -4.17 0.89 19.75
CA PRO A 4 -5.20 1.93 19.83
C PRO A 4 -4.80 3.14 18.97
N LYS A 5 -5.76 3.69 18.24
CA LYS A 5 -5.65 5.01 17.60
C LYS A 5 -6.11 6.11 18.56
N GLU A 6 -5.80 7.37 18.20
CA GLU A 6 -6.27 8.56 18.93
C GLU A 6 -7.80 8.66 18.99
N ASP A 7 -8.51 8.08 18.03
CA ASP A 7 -9.98 8.02 17.95
C ASP A 7 -10.60 6.88 18.79
N GLY A 8 -9.79 6.09 19.49
CA GLY A 8 -10.23 4.92 20.26
C GLY A 8 -10.50 3.66 19.44
N SER A 9 -10.39 3.71 18.12
CA SER A 9 -10.47 2.52 17.26
C SER A 9 -9.17 1.72 17.29
N GLU A 10 -9.26 0.40 17.15
CA GLU A 10 -8.09 -0.47 17.13
C GLU A 10 -7.56 -0.69 15.72
N ARG A 11 -6.24 -0.61 15.56
CA ARG A 11 -5.53 -0.96 14.33
C ARG A 11 -4.96 -2.37 14.45
N PRO A 12 -5.44 -3.33 13.64
CA PRO A 12 -4.85 -4.66 13.59
C PRO A 12 -3.49 -4.61 12.89
N LEU A 13 -2.43 -4.98 13.59
CA LEU A 13 -1.11 -5.19 13.03
C LEU A 13 -0.84 -6.68 12.79
N SER A 14 -0.39 -6.97 11.58
CA SER A 14 0.16 -8.29 11.23
C SER A 14 1.66 -8.29 11.49
N ILE A 15 2.06 -8.91 12.60
CA ILE A 15 3.48 -9.09 12.92
C ILE A 15 3.97 -10.32 12.17
N LEU A 16 4.66 -10.08 11.06
CA LEU A 16 5.33 -11.12 10.28
C LEU A 16 6.68 -11.48 10.91
N CYS A 17 7.13 -12.73 10.71
CA CYS A 17 8.46 -13.15 11.14
C CYS A 17 9.54 -12.38 10.39
N LEU A 18 10.76 -12.37 10.93
CA LEU A 18 11.87 -11.60 10.35
C LEU A 18 12.20 -12.08 8.94
N GLU A 19 12.17 -13.39 8.72
CA GLU A 19 12.43 -14.03 7.44
C GLU A 19 11.43 -13.56 6.38
N ASP A 20 10.14 -13.50 6.71
CA ASP A 20 9.11 -12.98 5.83
C ASP A 20 9.37 -11.50 5.48
N LYS A 21 9.77 -10.69 6.45
CA LYS A 21 10.10 -9.27 6.22
C LYS A 21 11.31 -9.11 5.29
N ILE A 22 12.33 -9.96 5.42
CA ILE A 22 13.52 -9.94 4.55
C ILE A 22 13.12 -10.27 3.10
N VAL A 23 12.33 -11.34 2.89
CA VAL A 23 11.89 -11.73 1.55
C VAL A 23 10.95 -10.68 0.96
N GLN A 24 10.05 -10.11 1.76
CA GLN A 24 9.19 -9.01 1.31
C GLN A 24 10.02 -7.79 0.90
N GLN A 25 11.01 -7.40 1.70
CA GLN A 25 11.88 -6.28 1.37
C GLN A 25 12.62 -6.51 0.05
N ALA A 26 13.16 -7.72 -0.18
CA ALA A 26 13.84 -8.04 -1.43
C ALA A 26 12.90 -7.93 -2.65
N VAL A 27 11.68 -8.44 -2.54
CA VAL A 27 10.68 -8.33 -3.61
C VAL A 27 10.27 -6.86 -3.84
N VAL A 28 10.00 -6.11 -2.77
CA VAL A 28 9.64 -4.68 -2.84
C VAL A 28 10.73 -3.86 -3.49
N THR A 29 12.00 -4.10 -3.16
CA THR A 29 13.13 -3.40 -3.78
C THR A 29 13.13 -3.56 -5.30
N VAL A 30 12.92 -4.79 -5.80
CA VAL A 30 12.85 -5.05 -7.25
C VAL A 30 11.60 -4.42 -7.87
N LEU A 31 10.44 -4.59 -7.24
CA LEU A 31 9.18 -4.06 -7.78
C LEU A 31 9.14 -2.54 -7.79
N ASN A 32 9.75 -1.85 -6.82
CA ASN A 32 9.89 -0.40 -6.83
C ASN A 32 10.62 0.08 -8.09
N GLN A 33 11.71 -0.58 -8.49
CA GLN A 33 12.43 -0.20 -9.72
C GLN A 33 11.56 -0.34 -10.98
N ILE A 34 10.60 -1.28 -10.97
CA ILE A 34 9.68 -1.51 -12.09
C ILE A 34 8.54 -0.49 -12.10
N TYR A 35 7.94 -0.21 -10.93
CA TYR A 35 6.76 0.65 -10.84
C TYR A 35 7.08 2.14 -10.76
N GLU A 36 8.26 2.53 -10.28
CA GLU A 36 8.66 3.94 -10.26
C GLU A 36 8.71 4.55 -11.68
N THR A 37 8.93 3.73 -12.72
CA THR A 37 8.87 4.21 -14.11
C THR A 37 7.45 4.50 -14.59
N ASP A 38 6.44 3.94 -13.92
CA ASP A 38 5.03 3.99 -14.35
C ASP A 38 4.22 4.94 -13.46
N PHE A 39 4.58 5.06 -12.17
CA PHE A 39 3.86 5.88 -11.22
C PHE A 39 3.86 7.37 -11.60
N LEU A 40 2.66 7.96 -11.55
CA LEU A 40 2.40 9.34 -11.93
C LEU A 40 3.27 10.33 -11.14
N GLY A 41 3.69 11.41 -11.79
CA GLY A 41 4.57 12.43 -11.21
C GLY A 41 4.02 13.06 -9.92
N PHE A 42 2.70 13.19 -9.83
CA PHE A 42 1.97 13.77 -8.70
C PHE A 42 1.60 12.77 -7.58
N SER A 43 2.07 11.53 -7.65
CA SER A 43 2.00 10.59 -6.53
C SER A 43 3.28 10.68 -5.71
N TYR A 44 3.16 10.96 -4.40
CA TYR A 44 4.30 11.22 -3.50
C TYR A 44 4.41 10.24 -2.34
N GLY A 45 3.32 9.60 -1.94
CA GLY A 45 3.28 8.75 -0.75
C GLY A 45 4.15 7.50 -0.87
N PHE A 46 5.04 7.29 0.11
CA PHE A 46 5.84 6.07 0.27
C PHE A 46 6.68 5.68 -0.97
N ARG A 47 7.15 6.68 -1.73
CA ARG A 47 7.98 6.48 -2.92
C ARG A 47 9.43 6.88 -2.67
N PRO A 48 10.42 6.16 -3.21
CA PRO A 48 11.82 6.55 -3.10
C PRO A 48 12.07 7.95 -3.66
N GLY A 49 12.73 8.81 -2.88
CA GLY A 49 13.08 10.17 -3.31
C GLY A 49 11.90 11.14 -3.40
N LYS A 50 10.73 10.78 -2.85
CA LYS A 50 9.58 11.69 -2.72
C LYS A 50 9.10 11.75 -1.28
N GLY A 51 8.73 12.95 -0.84
CA GLY A 51 8.25 13.23 0.50
C GLY A 51 7.03 14.14 0.54
N GLN A 52 6.54 14.37 1.75
CA GLN A 52 5.41 15.27 2.02
C GLN A 52 5.67 16.71 1.57
N HIS A 53 6.93 17.16 1.64
CA HIS A 53 7.30 18.51 1.23
C HIS A 53 7.19 18.69 -0.28
N ASP A 54 7.56 17.68 -1.08
CA ASP A 54 7.37 17.72 -2.53
C ASP A 54 5.89 17.83 -2.92
N ALA A 55 5.01 17.16 -2.17
CA ALA A 55 3.56 17.24 -2.37
C ALA A 55 3.02 18.64 -2.02
N LEU A 56 3.48 19.23 -0.92
CA LEU A 56 3.12 20.59 -0.50
C LEU A 56 3.62 21.64 -1.49
N ASP A 57 4.84 21.50 -1.99
CA ASP A 57 5.42 22.41 -2.98
C ASP A 57 4.63 22.36 -4.29
N ALA A 58 4.29 21.15 -4.76
CA ALA A 58 3.46 20.98 -5.95
C ALA A 58 2.06 21.58 -5.78
N LEU A 59 1.45 21.43 -4.61
CA LEU A 59 0.15 22.04 -4.28
C LEU A 59 0.25 23.57 -4.25
N ASN A 60 1.30 24.12 -3.62
CA ASN A 60 1.53 25.55 -3.53
C ASN A 60 1.70 26.18 -4.92
N VAL A 61 2.53 25.59 -5.77
CA VAL A 61 2.69 26.02 -7.17
C VAL A 61 1.36 25.96 -7.92
N ALA A 62 0.59 24.87 -7.76
CA ALA A 62 -0.69 24.73 -8.43
C ALA A 62 -1.70 25.82 -8.02
N ILE A 63 -1.78 26.15 -6.73
CA ILE A 63 -2.71 27.17 -6.21
C ILE A 63 -2.24 28.58 -6.56
N MET A 64 -0.95 28.88 -6.45
CA MET A 64 -0.42 30.24 -6.64
C MET A 64 -0.28 30.63 -8.10
N GLU A 65 0.04 29.68 -9.00
CA GLU A 65 0.29 29.98 -10.41
C GLU A 65 -0.94 29.75 -11.31
N ARG A 66 -1.93 28.97 -10.85
CA ARG A 66 -3.14 28.68 -11.62
C ARG A 66 -4.36 29.30 -10.97
N LYS A 67 -5.40 29.57 -11.77
CA LYS A 67 -6.69 30.08 -11.29
C LYS A 67 -7.54 28.97 -10.66
N ILE A 68 -7.05 28.37 -9.57
CA ILE A 68 -7.76 27.35 -8.80
C ILE A 68 -8.55 28.05 -7.68
N ASN A 69 -9.87 27.90 -7.69
CA ASN A 69 -10.75 28.52 -6.68
C ASN A 69 -11.28 27.51 -5.65
N TRP A 70 -11.11 26.21 -5.91
CA TRP A 70 -11.67 25.13 -5.10
C TRP A 70 -10.64 24.01 -4.96
N VAL A 71 -10.47 23.50 -3.74
CA VAL A 71 -9.68 22.31 -3.45
C VAL A 71 -10.63 21.23 -2.96
N LEU A 72 -10.56 20.06 -3.58
CA LEU A 72 -11.32 18.90 -3.17
C LEU A 72 -10.42 18.01 -2.30
N ASP A 73 -10.75 17.91 -1.02
CA ASP A 73 -10.08 17.00 -0.08
C ASP A 73 -10.84 15.67 -0.01
N LEU A 74 -10.13 14.57 -0.26
CA LEU A 74 -10.70 13.22 -0.31
C LEU A 74 -9.83 12.26 0.50
N ASP A 75 -10.48 11.46 1.33
CA ASP A 75 -9.85 10.35 2.04
C ASP A 75 -10.63 9.04 1.82
N ILE A 76 -9.89 7.93 1.70
CA ILE A 76 -10.49 6.61 1.51
C ILE A 76 -10.59 5.91 2.86
N SER A 77 -11.82 5.84 3.38
CA SER A 77 -12.09 5.17 4.64
C SER A 77 -11.64 3.70 4.60
N LYS A 78 -10.82 3.33 5.59
CA LYS A 78 -10.34 1.96 5.80
C LYS A 78 -9.68 1.34 4.56
N PHE A 79 -8.98 2.13 3.74
CA PHE A 79 -8.35 1.68 2.49
C PHE A 79 -7.63 0.33 2.61
N PHE A 80 -6.72 0.20 3.58
CA PHE A 80 -5.96 -1.04 3.75
C PHE A 80 -6.81 -2.25 4.16
N ASP A 81 -8.03 -2.06 4.64
CA ASP A 81 -8.92 -3.14 5.04
C ASP A 81 -9.89 -3.53 3.91
N THR A 82 -10.03 -2.68 2.87
CA THR A 82 -11.02 -2.84 1.79
C THR A 82 -10.42 -3.23 0.43
N VAL A 83 -9.09 -3.22 0.28
CA VAL A 83 -8.41 -3.62 -0.97
C VAL A 83 -8.83 -5.03 -1.44
N GLU A 84 -9.38 -5.15 -2.64
CA GLU A 84 -9.76 -6.45 -3.21
C GLU A 84 -8.53 -7.20 -3.77
N HIS A 85 -8.27 -8.40 -3.26
CA HIS A 85 -7.06 -9.18 -3.60
C HIS A 85 -6.98 -9.53 -5.09
N ASP A 86 -8.11 -9.90 -5.70
CA ASP A 86 -8.13 -10.30 -7.10
C ASP A 86 -7.88 -9.12 -8.04
N TRP A 87 -8.41 -7.93 -7.71
CA TRP A 87 -8.08 -6.70 -8.43
C TRP A 87 -6.62 -6.31 -8.25
N LEU A 88 -6.11 -6.31 -7.01
CA LEU A 88 -4.69 -6.04 -6.74
C LEU A 88 -3.78 -6.95 -7.58
N LEU A 89 -4.09 -8.24 -7.67
CA LEU A 89 -3.28 -9.18 -8.44
C LEU A 89 -3.43 -9.00 -9.95
N ARG A 90 -4.60 -8.57 -10.44
CA ARG A 90 -4.77 -8.16 -11.85
C ARG A 90 -3.95 -6.92 -12.17
N PHE A 91 -3.93 -5.91 -11.29
CA PHE A 91 -3.09 -4.73 -11.44
C PHE A 91 -1.60 -5.09 -11.48
N LEU A 92 -1.16 -5.96 -10.57
CA LEU A 92 0.21 -6.48 -10.57
C LEU A 92 0.57 -7.23 -11.87
N GLN A 93 -0.36 -7.98 -12.46
CA GLN A 93 -0.16 -8.74 -13.71
C GLN A 93 0.11 -7.88 -14.95
N HIS A 94 -0.14 -6.56 -14.90
CA HIS A 94 0.19 -5.65 -15.99
C HIS A 94 1.71 -5.61 -16.22
N ARG A 95 2.50 -5.63 -15.14
CA ARG A 95 3.97 -5.55 -15.20
C ARG A 95 4.66 -6.87 -14.82
N ILE A 96 4.06 -7.66 -13.93
CA ILE A 96 4.65 -8.91 -13.43
C ILE A 96 4.04 -10.10 -14.18
N LYS A 97 4.85 -10.79 -14.99
CA LYS A 97 4.46 -12.06 -15.64
C LYS A 97 4.84 -13.30 -14.84
N ASP A 98 5.76 -13.17 -13.87
CA ASP A 98 6.18 -14.30 -13.03
C ASP A 98 5.07 -14.72 -12.06
N ARG A 99 4.47 -15.88 -12.34
CA ARG A 99 3.40 -16.45 -11.51
C ARG A 99 3.84 -16.80 -10.09
N ARG A 100 5.14 -17.05 -9.86
CA ARG A 100 5.69 -17.39 -8.54
C ARG A 100 5.67 -16.17 -7.63
N ILE A 101 6.05 -15.00 -8.15
CA ILE A 101 5.98 -13.72 -7.42
C ILE A 101 4.53 -13.36 -7.11
N LEU A 102 3.63 -13.47 -8.10
CA LEU A 102 2.20 -13.21 -7.87
C LEU A 102 1.60 -14.15 -6.83
N ARG A 103 1.99 -15.43 -6.84
CA ARG A 103 1.57 -16.41 -5.82
C ARG A 103 2.09 -16.03 -4.44
N LEU A 104 3.35 -15.62 -4.35
CA LEU A 104 3.98 -15.20 -3.08
C LEU A 104 3.29 -13.95 -2.50
N ILE A 105 3.01 -12.95 -3.34
CA ILE A 105 2.25 -11.76 -2.94
C ILE A 105 0.84 -12.15 -2.49
N ARG A 106 0.15 -13.03 -3.23
CA ARG A 106 -1.17 -13.55 -2.82
C ARG A 106 -1.10 -14.20 -1.44
N GLN A 107 -0.08 -15.01 -1.17
CA GLN A 107 0.11 -15.62 0.14
C GLN A 107 0.27 -14.56 1.23
N TRP A 108 1.09 -13.53 1.02
CA TRP A 108 1.26 -12.46 2.00
C TRP A 108 -0.03 -11.69 2.31
N ILE A 109 -0.84 -11.35 1.31
CA ILE A 109 -2.10 -10.61 1.54
C ILE A 109 -3.24 -11.50 2.07
N THR A 110 -3.20 -12.81 1.81
CA THR A 110 -4.21 -13.77 2.31
C THR A 110 -3.94 -14.19 3.76
N VAL A 111 -2.68 -14.14 4.23
CA VAL A 111 -2.34 -14.32 5.64
C VAL A 111 -2.89 -13.10 6.38
N GLY A 112 -4.08 -13.25 6.94
CA GLY A 112 -4.75 -12.16 7.63
C GLY A 112 -4.23 -11.97 9.05
N VAL A 113 -4.91 -11.09 9.75
CA VAL A 113 -4.54 -10.62 11.08
C VAL A 113 -4.62 -11.79 12.08
N THR A 114 -3.59 -11.89 12.92
CA THR A 114 -3.61 -12.74 14.11
C THR A 114 -4.56 -12.15 15.13
N ASP A 115 -5.62 -12.89 15.50
CA ASP A 115 -6.54 -12.47 16.55
C ASP A 115 -5.88 -12.48 17.93
N GLU A 116 -6.58 -11.93 18.92
CA GLU A 116 -6.12 -11.84 20.32
C GLU A 116 -5.74 -13.19 20.95
N HIS A 117 -6.19 -14.30 20.35
CA HIS A 117 -5.91 -15.67 20.79
C HIS A 117 -4.78 -16.34 19.99
N GLY A 118 -4.10 -15.60 19.10
CA GLY A 118 -3.00 -16.14 18.31
C GLY A 118 -3.44 -16.88 17.04
N HIS A 119 -4.73 -16.93 16.71
CA HIS A 119 -5.20 -17.59 15.50
C HIS A 119 -5.06 -16.67 14.28
N ARG A 120 -4.44 -17.21 13.23
CA ARG A 120 -4.37 -16.54 11.93
C ARG A 120 -5.68 -16.73 11.18
N ARG A 121 -6.42 -15.65 10.96
CA ARG A 121 -7.62 -15.67 10.11
C ARG A 121 -7.21 -15.38 8.67
N ARG A 122 -7.76 -16.12 7.70
CA ARG A 122 -7.55 -15.77 6.28
C ARG A 122 -8.30 -14.49 5.96
N ALA A 123 -7.60 -13.51 5.42
CA ALA A 123 -8.21 -12.28 4.91
C ALA A 123 -8.76 -12.53 3.49
N ARG A 124 -9.98 -12.07 3.22
CA ARG A 124 -10.57 -12.05 1.86
C ARG A 124 -10.40 -10.68 1.19
N LEU A 125 -10.17 -9.64 1.99
CA LEU A 125 -9.98 -8.25 1.60
C LEU A 125 -8.87 -7.65 2.44
N GLY A 126 -8.31 -6.55 1.94
CA GLY A 126 -7.30 -5.75 2.62
C GLY A 126 -5.87 -6.23 2.41
N VAL A 127 -4.93 -5.36 2.75
CA VAL A 127 -3.50 -5.64 2.74
C VAL A 127 -3.01 -5.50 4.20
N PRO A 128 -2.24 -6.47 4.73
CA PRO A 128 -1.85 -6.47 6.13
C PRO A 128 -1.11 -5.18 6.52
N GLN A 129 -1.67 -4.42 7.46
CA GLN A 129 -1.02 -3.22 7.97
C GLN A 129 0.24 -3.61 8.77
N GLY A 130 1.37 -3.01 8.42
CA GLY A 130 2.69 -3.30 9.01
C GLY A 130 3.54 -4.32 8.25
N ALA A 131 3.04 -4.91 7.17
CA ALA A 131 3.89 -5.69 6.26
C ALA A 131 4.71 -4.75 5.34
N VAL A 132 5.93 -5.16 5.01
CA VAL A 132 6.90 -4.33 4.26
C VAL A 132 6.39 -4.04 2.85
N CYS A 133 5.65 -4.98 2.26
CA CYS A 133 5.11 -4.83 0.91
C CYS A 133 3.85 -3.96 0.83
N SER A 134 3.19 -3.66 1.94
CA SER A 134 1.84 -3.08 1.91
C SER A 134 1.76 -1.71 1.26
N LEU A 135 2.78 -0.87 1.46
CA LEU A 135 2.82 0.49 0.93
C LEU A 135 2.97 0.50 -0.60
N LEU A 136 3.85 -0.36 -1.14
CA LEU A 136 3.98 -0.51 -2.58
C LEU A 136 2.70 -1.09 -3.20
N LEU A 137 2.11 -2.10 -2.57
CA LEU A 137 0.86 -2.70 -3.05
C LEU A 137 -0.30 -1.68 -3.06
N ALA A 138 -0.37 -0.81 -2.05
CA ALA A 138 -1.30 0.30 -1.99
C ALA A 138 -1.11 1.27 -3.18
N ASN A 139 0.13 1.69 -3.43
CA ASN A 139 0.45 2.59 -4.54
C ASN A 139 0.10 1.98 -5.89
N VAL A 140 0.39 0.68 -6.10
CA VAL A 140 -0.01 -0.04 -7.31
C VAL A 140 -1.52 -0.07 -7.45
N TYR A 141 -2.26 -0.36 -6.37
CA TYR A 141 -3.72 -0.41 -6.41
C TYR A 141 -4.31 0.95 -6.81
N LEU A 142 -3.88 2.03 -6.16
CA LEU A 142 -4.34 3.40 -6.42
C LEU A 142 -3.93 3.92 -7.80
N HIS A 143 -2.84 3.41 -8.36
CA HIS A 143 -2.39 3.82 -9.69
C HIS A 143 -3.27 3.27 -10.82
N TYR A 144 -3.85 2.07 -10.63
CA TYR A 144 -4.65 1.38 -11.66
C TYR A 144 -6.16 1.37 -11.38
N SER A 145 -6.59 1.80 -10.19
CA SER A 145 -8.01 2.00 -9.84
C SER A 145 -8.57 3.26 -10.47
#